data_AF-A0A965Y9H7-F1
#
_entry.id   AF-A0A965Y9H7-F1
#
_cell.length_a   1.000
_cell.length_b   1.000
_cell.length_c   1.000
_cell.angle_alpha   90.00
_cell.angle_beta   90.00
_cell.angle_gamma   90.00
#
_symmetry.space_group_name_H-M   'P 1'
#
loop_
_entity.id
_entity.type
_entity.pdbx_description
1 polymer ?
#
loop_
_entity_poly.entity_id
_entity_poly.type
_entity_poly.pdbx_seq_one_letter_code
_entity_poly.pdbx_strand_id
1 'polypeptide(L)'
;MKKNKDRIYIKSWLNYKPYEKQVISDSYYLELCNKVCEAIYSYKNNPNFNIILDNKVIDDFSCFITSYFEDLISGTNIWNTFLKLHEELYNKPLPFYDTVDYCKKEINQHDISFLLWYYVMYNENLIYPNHENITKMAKVIYDVFDKEWEYAPENEFLKSFYKIDENETDFYEARKLMDKILFKSYLFQIDTYARLIEEEIEVFNENKDDVEHISSLVYEVRASGIHNYCTRLLALKSNEWTAHLLGKNHPLYHDFLNMSPRIYSYFYYIGQDEYDIFIEHIATGKKFKLTKKSLNTPDLNRPGLFKIINEILLLG
;
A
#
# COMPACT_ATOMS: atom_id res chain seq x y z
N MET A 1 -31.19 23.74 -0.42
CA MET A 1 -29.99 24.45 -0.88
C MET A 1 -29.01 23.42 -1.41
N LYS A 2 -28.70 23.43 -2.72
CA LYS A 2 -27.65 22.58 -3.30
C LYS A 2 -26.32 23.02 -2.69
N LYS A 3 -25.66 22.15 -1.92
CA LYS A 3 -24.28 22.39 -1.48
C LYS A 3 -23.43 22.63 -2.73
N ASN A 4 -22.61 23.68 -2.75
CA ASN A 4 -21.52 23.77 -3.72
C ASN A 4 -20.72 22.47 -3.56
N LYS A 5 -20.66 21.64 -4.62
CA LYS A 5 -19.85 20.42 -4.61
C LYS A 5 -18.40 20.87 -4.41
N ASP A 6 -17.83 20.61 -3.25
CA ASP A 6 -16.41 20.86 -3.03
C ASP A 6 -15.65 19.94 -4.00
N ARG A 7 -15.00 20.55 -4.99
CA ARG A 7 -14.21 19.84 -6.00
C ARG A 7 -13.04 19.16 -5.30
N ILE A 8 -12.73 17.93 -5.69
CA ILE A 8 -11.51 17.27 -5.23
C ILE A 8 -10.33 18.03 -5.84
N TYR A 9 -9.41 18.46 -4.98
CA TYR A 9 -8.20 19.19 -5.36
C TYR A 9 -6.99 18.26 -5.40
N ILE A 10 -5.94 18.71 -6.08
CA ILE A 10 -4.70 17.94 -6.28
C ILE A 10 -4.10 17.40 -4.98
N LYS A 11 -4.19 18.15 -3.87
CA LYS A 11 -3.68 17.71 -2.57
C LYS A 11 -4.37 16.43 -2.09
N SER A 12 -5.69 16.32 -2.24
CA SER A 12 -6.44 15.13 -1.86
C SER A 12 -6.11 13.94 -2.76
N TRP A 13 -5.95 14.18 -4.07
CA TRP A 13 -5.53 13.15 -5.02
C TRP A 13 -4.14 12.58 -4.72
N LEU A 14 -3.19 13.46 -4.40
CA LEU A 14 -1.81 13.05 -4.10
C LEU A 14 -1.69 12.25 -2.79
N ASN A 15 -2.68 12.30 -1.90
CA ASN A 15 -2.69 11.42 -0.72
C ASN A 15 -2.78 9.92 -1.08
N TYR A 16 -3.19 9.58 -2.31
CA TYR A 16 -3.28 8.22 -2.84
C TYR A 16 -2.07 7.82 -3.69
N LYS A 17 -1.00 8.65 -3.69
CA LYS A 17 0.21 8.44 -4.50
C LYS A 17 1.44 8.20 -3.63
N PRO A 18 2.43 7.45 -4.13
CA PRO A 18 3.72 7.28 -3.46
C PRO A 18 4.66 8.48 -3.63
N TYR A 19 4.17 9.60 -4.19
CA TYR A 19 4.93 10.82 -4.45
C TYR A 19 4.14 12.07 -4.05
N GLU A 20 4.86 13.14 -3.71
CA GLU A 20 4.27 14.39 -3.18
C GLU A 20 4.06 15.47 -4.24
N LYS A 21 4.79 15.41 -5.35
CA LYS A 21 4.73 16.44 -6.40
C LYS A 21 3.87 15.96 -7.55
N GLN A 22 2.99 16.84 -8.01
CA GLN A 22 2.14 16.60 -9.17
C GLN A 22 2.98 16.29 -10.41
N VAL A 23 2.57 15.27 -11.15
CA VAL A 23 3.05 14.93 -12.50
C VAL A 23 1.98 15.19 -13.56
N ILE A 24 2.36 15.08 -14.83
CA ILE A 24 1.52 15.48 -15.96
C ILE A 24 0.19 14.71 -15.98
N SER A 25 0.24 13.39 -15.79
CA SER A 25 -0.93 12.49 -15.79
C SER A 25 -1.90 12.78 -14.65
N ASP A 26 -1.44 13.30 -13.50
CA ASP A 26 -2.31 13.58 -12.36
C ASP A 26 -3.44 14.56 -12.71
N SER A 27 -3.21 15.49 -13.65
CA SER A 27 -4.26 16.42 -14.07
C SER A 27 -5.44 15.69 -14.73
N TYR A 28 -5.13 14.68 -15.55
CA TYR A 28 -6.15 13.85 -16.20
C TYR A 28 -6.91 13.01 -15.17
N TYR A 29 -6.19 12.30 -14.30
CA TYR A 29 -6.83 11.44 -13.30
C TYR A 29 -7.57 12.23 -12.21
N LEU A 30 -7.14 13.44 -11.88
CA LEU A 30 -7.89 14.34 -11.00
C LEU A 30 -9.21 14.79 -11.64
N GLU A 31 -9.22 15.04 -12.96
CA GLU A 31 -10.48 15.32 -13.68
C GLU A 31 -11.41 14.11 -13.66
N LEU A 32 -10.87 12.92 -13.97
CA LEU A 32 -11.63 11.67 -13.91
C LEU A 32 -12.19 11.40 -12.51
N CYS A 33 -11.38 11.61 -11.47
CA CYS A 33 -11.78 11.49 -10.07
C CYS A 33 -12.97 12.41 -9.74
N ASN A 34 -12.96 13.65 -10.25
CA ASN A 34 -14.09 14.56 -10.08
C ASN A 34 -15.34 14.11 -10.87
N LYS A 35 -15.20 13.52 -12.06
CA LYS A 35 -16.32 12.92 -12.83
C LYS A 35 -16.95 11.75 -12.05
N VAL A 36 -16.12 10.86 -11.51
CA VAL A 36 -16.55 9.73 -10.66
C VAL A 36 -17.28 10.24 -9.42
N CYS A 37 -16.69 11.22 -8.72
CA CYS A 37 -17.28 11.84 -7.55
C CYS A 37 -18.67 12.44 -7.85
N GLU A 38 -18.81 13.16 -8.97
CA GLU A 38 -20.10 13.67 -9.43
C GLU A 38 -21.12 12.56 -9.70
N ALA A 39 -20.70 11.47 -10.33
CA ALA A 39 -21.56 10.33 -10.61
C ALA A 39 -22.06 9.67 -9.31
N ILE A 40 -21.17 9.49 -8.33
CA ILE A 40 -21.49 8.95 -7.00
C ILE A 40 -22.49 9.85 -6.27
N TYR A 41 -22.24 11.17 -6.21
CA TYR A 41 -23.17 12.11 -5.57
C TYR A 41 -24.54 12.11 -6.25
N SER A 42 -24.57 12.02 -7.58
CA SER A 42 -25.82 11.99 -8.35
C SER A 42 -26.62 10.73 -8.04
N TYR A 43 -25.96 9.57 -7.97
CA TYR A 43 -26.62 8.31 -7.63
C TYR A 43 -27.04 8.24 -6.15
N LYS A 44 -26.22 8.75 -5.22
CA LYS A 44 -26.53 8.80 -3.79
C LYS A 44 -27.82 9.58 -3.49
N ASN A 45 -28.17 10.58 -4.31
CA ASN A 45 -29.40 11.37 -4.13
C ASN A 45 -30.68 10.60 -4.49
N ASN A 46 -30.58 9.36 -4.99
CA ASN A 46 -31.75 8.52 -5.23
C ASN A 46 -32.44 8.17 -3.90
N PRO A 47 -33.78 8.25 -3.81
CA PRO A 47 -34.52 7.93 -2.58
C PRO A 47 -34.29 6.51 -2.04
N ASN A 48 -33.93 5.57 -2.91
CA ASN A 48 -33.70 4.17 -2.56
C ASN A 48 -32.25 3.89 -2.15
N PHE A 49 -31.38 4.91 -2.16
CA PHE A 49 -29.99 4.77 -1.71
C PHE A 49 -29.94 4.81 -0.18
N ASN A 50 -29.44 3.74 0.42
CA ASN A 50 -29.46 3.54 1.88
C ASN A 50 -28.08 3.24 2.49
N ILE A 51 -26.99 3.43 1.73
CA ILE A 51 -25.63 3.30 2.26
C ILE A 51 -25.22 4.65 2.86
N ILE A 52 -24.73 4.64 4.09
CA ILE A 52 -24.25 5.86 4.75
C ILE A 52 -22.87 6.20 4.18
N LEU A 53 -22.84 7.21 3.32
CA LEU A 53 -21.62 7.77 2.77
C LEU A 53 -21.65 9.27 3.03
N ASP A 54 -20.84 9.79 3.95
CA ASP A 54 -20.70 11.24 4.08
C ASP A 54 -19.92 11.84 2.89
N ASN A 55 -19.82 13.16 2.83
CA ASN A 55 -19.15 13.82 1.72
C ASN A 55 -17.64 13.50 1.66
N LYS A 56 -16.97 13.44 2.81
CA LYS A 56 -15.54 13.16 2.87
C LYS A 56 -15.26 11.72 2.42
N VAL A 57 -16.09 10.77 2.85
CA VAL A 57 -16.02 9.37 2.43
C VAL A 57 -16.19 9.25 0.92
N ILE A 58 -17.10 10.01 0.31
CA ILE A 58 -17.28 10.02 -1.15
C ILE A 58 -16.06 10.58 -1.86
N ASP A 59 -15.53 11.71 -1.39
CA ASP A 59 -14.37 12.36 -2.00
C ASP A 59 -13.12 11.45 -1.92
N ASP A 60 -12.89 10.85 -0.75
CA ASP A 60 -11.79 9.92 -0.52
C ASP A 60 -11.97 8.63 -1.34
N PHE A 61 -13.17 8.04 -1.34
CA PHE A 61 -13.47 6.86 -2.16
C PHE A 61 -13.31 7.13 -3.66
N SER A 62 -13.65 8.34 -4.12
CA SER A 62 -13.46 8.74 -5.52
C SER A 62 -11.97 8.73 -5.90
N CYS A 63 -11.08 9.17 -5.00
CA CYS A 63 -9.63 9.09 -5.22
C CYS A 63 -9.14 7.63 -5.19
N PHE A 64 -9.64 6.84 -4.25
CA PHE A 64 -9.32 5.41 -4.14
C PHE A 64 -9.69 4.63 -5.41
N ILE A 65 -10.95 4.74 -5.85
CA ILE A 65 -11.45 3.95 -6.98
C ILE A 65 -10.88 4.44 -8.32
N THR A 66 -10.57 5.74 -8.44
CA THR A 66 -9.86 6.27 -9.62
C THR A 66 -8.40 5.83 -9.64
N SER A 67 -7.77 5.61 -8.48
CA SER A 67 -6.43 5.03 -8.42
C SER A 67 -6.40 3.56 -8.83
N TYR A 68 -7.47 2.81 -8.59
CA TYR A 68 -7.65 1.47 -9.19
C TYR A 68 -7.69 1.53 -10.72
N PHE A 69 -8.42 2.49 -11.29
CA PHE A 69 -8.44 2.68 -12.74
C PHE A 69 -7.05 3.05 -13.28
N GLU A 70 -6.34 3.98 -12.63
CA GLU A 70 -4.96 4.34 -12.99
C GLU A 70 -3.97 3.17 -12.86
N ASP A 71 -4.13 2.30 -11.86
CA ASP A 71 -3.32 1.09 -11.70
C ASP A 71 -3.45 0.17 -12.93
N LEU A 72 -4.68 -0.08 -13.37
CA LEU A 72 -4.94 -0.89 -14.56
C LEU A 72 -4.33 -0.27 -15.82
N ILE A 73 -4.58 1.02 -16.07
CA ILE A 73 -4.07 1.73 -17.26
C ILE A 73 -2.54 1.78 -17.25
N SER A 74 -1.92 2.13 -16.11
CA SER A 74 -0.47 2.30 -16.01
C SER A 74 0.29 0.98 -15.89
N GLY A 75 -0.43 -0.12 -15.62
CA GLY A 75 0.15 -1.44 -15.40
C GLY A 75 1.05 -1.49 -14.18
N THR A 76 0.63 -0.90 -13.06
CA THR A 76 1.36 -1.04 -11.79
C THR A 76 1.12 -2.42 -11.14
N ASN A 77 0.03 -3.08 -11.55
CA ASN A 77 -0.34 -4.46 -11.24
C ASN A 77 -0.68 -4.74 -9.77
N ILE A 78 -1.04 -3.72 -8.98
CA ILE A 78 -1.42 -3.92 -7.59
C ILE A 78 -2.70 -4.76 -7.51
N TRP A 79 -3.75 -4.35 -8.22
CA TRP A 79 -5.02 -5.07 -8.29
C TRP A 79 -4.88 -6.42 -9.00
N ASN A 80 -4.16 -6.46 -10.14
CA ASN A 80 -3.95 -7.71 -10.88
C ASN A 80 -3.20 -8.76 -10.04
N THR A 81 -2.32 -8.33 -9.13
CA THR A 81 -1.65 -9.22 -8.17
C THR A 81 -2.64 -9.82 -7.17
N PHE A 82 -3.53 -8.99 -6.61
CA PHE A 82 -4.62 -9.48 -5.76
C PHE A 82 -5.48 -10.54 -6.48
N LEU A 83 -5.98 -10.22 -7.67
CA LEU A 83 -6.83 -11.11 -8.46
C LEU A 83 -6.15 -12.46 -8.74
N LYS A 84 -4.88 -12.40 -9.18
CA LYS A 84 -4.10 -13.60 -9.48
C LYS A 84 -3.94 -14.48 -8.24
N LEU A 85 -3.61 -13.90 -7.10
CA LEU A 85 -3.41 -14.66 -5.86
C LEU A 85 -4.73 -15.23 -5.32
N HIS A 86 -5.81 -14.47 -5.41
CA HIS A 86 -7.13 -14.96 -5.06
C HIS A 86 -7.55 -16.13 -5.99
N GLU A 87 -7.25 -16.05 -7.29
CA GLU A 87 -7.49 -17.14 -8.23
C GLU A 87 -6.64 -18.38 -7.91
N GLU A 88 -5.35 -18.21 -7.60
CA GLU A 88 -4.46 -19.30 -7.19
C GLU A 88 -4.96 -20.00 -5.91
N LEU A 89 -5.55 -19.26 -4.96
CA LEU A 89 -6.06 -19.80 -3.68
C LEU A 89 -7.47 -20.41 -3.76
N TYR A 90 -8.36 -19.81 -4.56
CA TYR A 90 -9.80 -20.11 -4.52
C TYR A 90 -10.40 -20.52 -5.87
N ASN A 91 -9.58 -20.64 -6.92
CA ASN A 91 -10.02 -20.90 -8.30
C ASN A 91 -11.07 -19.91 -8.82
N LYS A 92 -11.02 -18.66 -8.33
CA LYS A 92 -11.87 -17.54 -8.75
C LYS A 92 -11.11 -16.23 -8.65
N PRO A 93 -11.27 -15.28 -9.58
CA PRO A 93 -10.51 -14.02 -9.54
C PRO A 93 -10.94 -13.09 -8.39
N LEU A 94 -12.19 -13.19 -7.93
CA LEU A 94 -12.76 -12.28 -6.93
C LEU A 94 -13.67 -13.04 -5.94
N PRO A 95 -13.76 -12.62 -4.67
CA PRO A 95 -14.75 -13.19 -3.75
C PRO A 95 -16.16 -12.68 -4.06
N PHE A 96 -17.17 -13.40 -3.57
CA PHE A 96 -18.61 -13.07 -3.55
C PHE A 96 -19.36 -12.99 -4.89
N TYR A 97 -18.71 -12.59 -5.97
CA TYR A 97 -19.35 -12.33 -7.26
C TYR A 97 -19.22 -13.52 -8.23
N ASP A 98 -20.21 -13.64 -9.11
CA ASP A 98 -20.09 -14.52 -10.27
C ASP A 98 -19.17 -13.89 -11.31
N THR A 99 -18.27 -14.68 -11.88
CA THR A 99 -17.13 -14.20 -12.69
C THR A 99 -17.04 -14.91 -14.03
N VAL A 100 -18.16 -15.48 -14.51
CA VAL A 100 -18.25 -16.17 -15.81
C VAL A 100 -17.81 -15.28 -16.96
N ASP A 101 -18.24 -14.01 -16.97
CA ASP A 101 -17.94 -13.03 -18.03
C ASP A 101 -16.80 -12.06 -17.64
N TYR A 102 -15.90 -12.48 -16.74
CA TYR A 102 -14.85 -11.62 -16.21
C TYR A 102 -13.68 -11.43 -17.18
N CYS A 103 -13.37 -10.18 -17.54
CA CYS A 103 -12.25 -9.84 -18.41
C CYS A 103 -10.98 -9.52 -17.61
N LYS A 104 -9.99 -10.42 -17.66
CA LYS A 104 -8.73 -10.22 -16.92
C LYS A 104 -7.96 -9.01 -17.47
N LYS A 105 -7.38 -8.21 -16.55
CA LYS A 105 -6.60 -6.98 -16.85
C LYS A 105 -7.40 -5.85 -17.49
N GLU A 106 -8.72 -5.94 -17.46
CA GLU A 106 -9.64 -4.88 -17.88
C GLU A 106 -10.44 -4.37 -16.67
N ILE A 107 -11.14 -3.25 -16.85
CA ILE A 107 -12.11 -2.80 -15.86
C ILE A 107 -13.29 -3.76 -15.80
N ASN A 108 -13.65 -4.20 -14.60
CA ASN A 108 -14.87 -5.00 -14.38
C ASN A 108 -15.78 -4.30 -13.37
N GLN A 109 -17.10 -4.34 -13.61
CA GLN A 109 -18.07 -3.84 -12.62
C GLN A 109 -17.98 -4.62 -11.29
N HIS A 110 -17.62 -5.91 -11.34
CA HIS A 110 -17.42 -6.73 -10.15
C HIS A 110 -16.26 -6.23 -9.29
N ASP A 111 -15.16 -5.78 -9.90
CA ASP A 111 -14.03 -5.19 -9.16
C ASP A 111 -14.46 -3.92 -8.43
N ILE A 112 -15.19 -3.04 -9.12
CA ILE A 112 -15.72 -1.80 -8.53
C ILE A 112 -16.70 -2.11 -7.39
N SER A 113 -17.53 -3.15 -7.55
CA SER A 113 -18.47 -3.60 -6.51
C SER A 113 -17.73 -4.08 -5.27
N PHE A 114 -16.69 -4.90 -5.45
CA PHE A 114 -15.85 -5.37 -4.36
C PHE A 114 -15.10 -4.23 -3.66
N LEU A 115 -14.48 -3.34 -4.43
CA LEU A 115 -13.71 -2.21 -3.91
C LEU A 115 -14.60 -1.22 -3.16
N LEU A 116 -15.82 -0.96 -3.64
CA LEU A 116 -16.81 -0.16 -2.92
C LEU A 116 -17.24 -0.85 -1.62
N TRP A 117 -17.57 -2.15 -1.66
CA TRP A 117 -17.92 -2.91 -0.47
C TRP A 117 -16.78 -2.90 0.57
N TYR A 118 -15.55 -3.15 0.13
CA TYR A 118 -14.36 -3.14 0.97
C TYR A 118 -14.15 -1.78 1.65
N TYR A 119 -14.32 -0.70 0.91
CA TYR A 119 -14.21 0.67 1.43
C TYR A 119 -15.32 1.01 2.42
N VAL A 120 -16.57 0.59 2.15
CA VAL A 120 -17.72 0.83 3.03
C VAL A 120 -17.56 0.05 4.34
N MET A 121 -17.13 -1.21 4.29
CA MET A 121 -16.85 -2.04 5.46
C MET A 121 -15.77 -1.45 6.36
N TYR A 122 -14.74 -0.82 5.77
CA TYR A 122 -13.71 -0.11 6.53
C TYR A 122 -14.28 1.08 7.31
N ASN A 123 -15.26 1.80 6.76
CA ASN A 123 -15.94 2.91 7.42
C ASN A 123 -17.09 2.46 8.33
N GLU A 124 -16.95 1.30 8.98
CA GLU A 124 -17.88 0.71 9.97
C GLU A 124 -19.34 0.51 9.50
N ASN A 125 -19.57 0.50 8.19
CA ASN A 125 -20.89 0.25 7.62
C ASN A 125 -21.02 -1.23 7.25
N LEU A 126 -21.66 -2.01 8.13
CA LEU A 126 -21.90 -3.42 7.89
C LEU A 126 -22.92 -3.60 6.74
N ILE A 127 -22.41 -4.01 5.58
CA ILE A 127 -23.23 -4.24 4.37
C ILE A 127 -22.79 -5.51 3.64
N TYR A 128 -23.77 -6.23 3.10
CA TYR A 128 -23.50 -7.42 2.29
C TYR A 128 -22.87 -7.02 0.93
N PRO A 129 -21.87 -7.77 0.42
CA PRO A 129 -21.23 -7.47 -0.87
C PRO A 129 -22.19 -7.36 -2.06
N ASN A 130 -23.24 -8.18 -2.06
CA ASN A 130 -24.25 -8.24 -3.14
C ASN A 130 -25.43 -7.28 -2.92
N HIS A 131 -25.27 -6.28 -2.05
CA HIS A 131 -26.33 -5.29 -1.82
C HIS A 131 -26.61 -4.49 -3.11
N GLU A 132 -27.89 -4.27 -3.42
CA GLU A 132 -28.32 -3.64 -4.68
C GLU A 132 -27.69 -2.27 -4.92
N ASN A 133 -27.60 -1.44 -3.87
CA ASN A 133 -26.93 -0.14 -3.95
C ASN A 133 -25.43 -0.21 -4.21
N ILE A 134 -24.73 -1.28 -3.81
CA ILE A 134 -23.32 -1.49 -4.18
C ILE A 134 -23.24 -1.76 -5.69
N THR A 135 -24.05 -2.69 -6.17
CA THR A 135 -24.07 -3.10 -7.59
C THR A 135 -24.42 -1.94 -8.52
N LYS A 136 -25.46 -1.17 -8.19
CA LYS A 136 -25.91 -0.01 -8.98
C LYS A 136 -24.92 1.15 -8.93
N MET A 137 -24.32 1.44 -7.76
CA MET A 137 -23.26 2.45 -7.66
C MET A 137 -22.04 2.03 -8.49
N ALA A 138 -21.65 0.76 -8.42
CA ALA A 138 -20.55 0.23 -9.21
C ALA A 138 -20.81 0.36 -10.72
N LYS A 139 -22.05 0.13 -11.18
CA LYS A 139 -22.42 0.36 -12.58
C LYS A 139 -22.25 1.83 -13.00
N VAL A 140 -22.69 2.76 -12.15
CA VAL A 140 -22.56 4.20 -12.42
C VAL A 140 -21.09 4.62 -12.53
N ILE A 141 -20.22 4.07 -11.69
CA ILE A 141 -18.77 4.33 -11.74
C ILE A 141 -18.15 3.65 -12.97
N TYR A 142 -18.52 2.40 -13.24
CA TYR A 142 -18.09 1.65 -14.43
C TYR A 142 -18.35 2.45 -15.70
N ASP A 143 -19.55 3.04 -15.84
CA ASP A 143 -19.92 3.83 -17.02
C ASP A 143 -19.11 5.11 -17.21
N VAL A 144 -18.47 5.62 -16.15
CA VAL A 144 -17.51 6.72 -16.24
C VAL A 144 -16.17 6.20 -16.74
N PHE A 145 -15.68 5.08 -16.17
CA PHE A 145 -14.41 4.46 -16.56
C PHE A 145 -14.41 3.91 -17.98
N ASP A 146 -15.48 3.24 -18.39
CA ASP A 146 -15.65 2.65 -19.72
C ASP A 146 -15.51 3.70 -20.84
N LYS A 147 -16.01 4.91 -20.60
CA LYS A 147 -15.87 6.04 -21.53
C LYS A 147 -14.46 6.60 -21.63
N GLU A 148 -13.59 6.32 -20.68
CA GLU A 148 -12.27 6.91 -20.55
C GLU A 148 -11.16 5.87 -20.79
N TRP A 149 -11.51 4.58 -20.77
CA TRP A 149 -10.61 3.43 -20.86
C TRP A 149 -9.62 3.49 -22.02
N GLU A 150 -10.10 3.80 -23.23
CA GLU A 150 -9.28 3.82 -24.45
C GLU A 150 -8.34 5.03 -24.57
N TYR A 151 -8.54 6.07 -23.76
CA TYR A 151 -7.86 7.37 -23.94
C TYR A 151 -7.03 7.78 -22.72
N ALA A 152 -7.17 7.06 -21.59
CA ALA A 152 -6.47 7.36 -20.36
C ALA A 152 -4.96 7.19 -20.54
N PRO A 153 -4.13 8.17 -20.11
CA PRO A 153 -2.69 8.10 -20.28
C PRO A 153 -2.05 7.19 -19.23
N GLU A 154 -1.09 6.36 -19.64
CA GLU A 154 -0.25 5.62 -18.71
C GLU A 154 0.57 6.57 -17.82
N ASN A 155 0.66 6.25 -16.52
CA ASN A 155 1.51 6.96 -15.58
C ASN A 155 2.80 6.16 -15.30
N GLU A 156 3.77 6.31 -16.20
CA GLU A 156 5.09 5.67 -16.06
C GLU A 156 5.85 6.15 -14.81
N PHE A 157 5.59 7.38 -14.34
CA PHE A 157 6.19 7.86 -13.10
C PHE A 157 5.66 7.07 -11.90
N LEU A 158 4.34 6.91 -11.77
CA LEU A 158 3.72 6.06 -10.74
C LEU A 158 4.27 4.64 -10.80
N LYS A 159 4.31 4.04 -12.00
CA LYS A 159 4.81 2.68 -12.22
C LYS A 159 6.24 2.48 -11.75
N SER A 160 7.10 3.51 -11.85
CA SER A 160 8.49 3.45 -11.39
C SER A 160 8.64 3.22 -9.88
N PHE A 161 7.63 3.56 -9.07
CA PHE A 161 7.68 3.35 -7.62
C PHE A 161 7.54 1.89 -7.20
N TYR A 162 7.07 1.03 -8.12
CA TYR A 162 6.79 -0.38 -7.87
C TYR A 162 7.75 -1.32 -8.60
N LYS A 163 8.93 -0.80 -8.99
CA LYS A 163 10.01 -1.56 -9.62
C LYS A 163 11.25 -1.57 -8.74
N ILE A 164 12.10 -2.58 -8.95
CA ILE A 164 13.43 -2.71 -8.38
C ILE A 164 14.38 -3.23 -9.47
N ASP A 165 15.67 -2.96 -9.35
CA ASP A 165 16.66 -3.54 -10.27
C ASP A 165 16.72 -5.06 -10.08
N GLU A 166 16.86 -5.79 -11.19
CA GLU A 166 16.91 -7.26 -11.19
C GLU A 166 18.11 -7.82 -10.41
N ASN A 167 19.19 -7.04 -10.30
CA ASN A 167 20.41 -7.40 -9.60
C ASN A 167 20.59 -6.59 -8.30
N GLU A 168 19.51 -6.01 -7.77
CA GLU A 168 19.59 -5.26 -6.51
C GLU A 168 20.02 -6.17 -5.36
N THR A 169 20.98 -5.68 -4.59
CA THR A 169 21.55 -6.38 -3.41
C THR A 169 21.47 -5.53 -2.15
N ASP A 170 21.18 -4.24 -2.27
CA ASP A 170 20.96 -3.33 -1.15
C ASP A 170 19.55 -3.57 -0.57
N PHE A 171 19.53 -4.17 0.61
CA PHE A 171 18.31 -4.38 1.37
C PHE A 171 17.51 -3.08 1.60
N TYR A 172 18.17 -1.91 1.66
CA TYR A 172 17.49 -0.64 1.83
C TYR A 172 16.55 -0.32 0.67
N GLU A 173 16.92 -0.66 -0.56
CA GLU A 173 16.06 -0.49 -1.74
C GLU A 173 14.91 -1.50 -1.74
N ALA A 174 15.17 -2.75 -1.34
CA ALA A 174 14.13 -3.74 -1.13
C ALA A 174 13.10 -3.29 -0.08
N ARG A 175 13.58 -2.72 1.04
CA ARG A 175 12.74 -2.15 2.11
C ARG A 175 11.91 -0.97 1.60
N LYS A 176 12.48 -0.07 0.81
CA LYS A 176 11.73 1.05 0.22
C LYS A 176 10.61 0.55 -0.69
N LEU A 177 10.84 -0.50 -1.47
CA LEU A 177 9.80 -1.09 -2.31
C LEU A 177 8.67 -1.69 -1.45
N MET A 178 9.03 -2.49 -0.44
CA MET A 178 8.07 -3.05 0.53
C MET A 178 7.25 -1.96 1.22
N ASP A 179 7.89 -0.87 1.64
CA ASP A 179 7.27 0.29 2.26
C ASP A 179 6.27 0.98 1.32
N LYS A 180 6.67 1.24 0.07
CA LYS A 180 5.78 1.86 -0.93
C LYS A 180 4.56 1.00 -1.22
N ILE A 181 4.74 -0.31 -1.34
CA ILE A 181 3.63 -1.24 -1.58
C ILE A 181 2.69 -1.22 -0.38
N LEU A 182 3.20 -1.47 0.82
CA LEU A 182 2.36 -1.67 2.00
C LEU A 182 1.73 -0.39 2.54
N PHE A 183 2.41 0.75 2.42
CA PHE A 183 2.02 1.99 3.08
C PHE A 183 1.74 3.16 2.15
N LYS A 184 1.99 3.03 0.84
CA LYS A 184 1.77 4.11 -0.12
C LYS A 184 1.03 3.68 -1.39
N SER A 185 0.62 2.42 -1.50
CA SER A 185 -0.31 1.98 -2.54
C SER A 185 -1.74 2.38 -2.18
N TYR A 186 -2.54 2.69 -3.21
CA TYR A 186 -3.93 3.08 -3.00
C TYR A 186 -4.73 1.95 -2.30
N LEU A 187 -4.46 0.68 -2.64
CA LEU A 187 -5.23 -0.46 -2.17
C LEU A 187 -5.12 -0.66 -0.65
N PHE A 188 -3.94 -0.38 -0.07
CA PHE A 188 -3.70 -0.57 1.36
C PHE A 188 -3.77 0.71 2.19
N GLN A 189 -4.24 1.81 1.58
CA GLN A 189 -4.45 3.08 2.27
C GLN A 189 -5.47 2.97 3.40
N ILE A 190 -6.55 2.21 3.18
CA ILE A 190 -7.59 1.89 4.17
C ILE A 190 -7.30 0.62 4.97
N ASP A 191 -6.04 0.17 4.96
CA ASP A 191 -5.60 -1.04 5.63
C ASP A 191 -4.32 -0.80 6.42
N THR A 192 -3.19 -1.29 5.93
CA THR A 192 -1.92 -1.24 6.63
C THR A 192 -1.41 0.19 6.81
N TYR A 193 -1.68 1.10 5.87
CA TYR A 193 -1.32 2.50 6.06
C TYR A 193 -2.17 3.19 7.13
N ALA A 194 -3.48 2.96 7.16
CA ALA A 194 -4.35 3.53 8.20
C ALA A 194 -3.89 3.11 9.60
N ARG A 195 -3.62 1.80 9.80
CA ARG A 195 -3.09 1.28 11.08
C ARG A 195 -1.74 1.89 11.44
N LEU A 196 -0.85 2.06 10.45
CA LEU A 196 0.45 2.69 10.68
C LEU A 196 0.27 4.13 11.20
N ILE A 197 -0.61 4.91 10.57
CA ILE A 197 -0.86 6.30 10.98
C ILE A 197 -1.50 6.36 12.37
N GLU A 198 -2.40 5.44 12.70
CA GLU A 198 -2.97 5.32 14.05
C GLU A 198 -1.88 5.08 15.10
N GLU A 199 -1.01 4.09 14.89
CA GLU A 199 0.12 3.81 15.79
C GLU A 199 1.12 4.97 15.87
N GLU A 200 1.43 5.65 14.75
CA GLU A 200 2.28 6.83 14.75
C GLU A 200 1.66 7.96 15.58
N ILE A 201 0.35 8.22 15.43
CA ILE A 201 -0.39 9.24 16.20
C ILE A 201 -0.38 8.90 17.70
N GLU A 202 -0.53 7.63 18.08
CA GLU A 202 -0.41 7.19 19.47
C GLU A 202 0.98 7.50 20.04
N VAL A 203 2.05 7.17 19.31
CA VAL A 203 3.43 7.52 19.69
C VAL A 203 3.60 9.02 19.89
N PHE A 204 3.11 9.83 18.94
CA PHE A 204 3.14 11.30 19.06
C PHE A 204 2.39 11.78 20.31
N ASN A 205 1.25 11.16 20.64
CA ASN A 205 0.43 11.58 21.76
C ASN A 205 1.03 11.22 23.12
N GLU A 206 1.74 10.10 23.21
CA GLU A 206 2.36 9.62 24.45
C GLU A 206 3.69 10.29 24.77
N ASN A 207 4.40 10.82 23.77
CA ASN A 207 5.78 11.30 23.89
C ASN A 207 5.96 12.79 23.56
N LYS A 208 4.90 13.60 23.68
CA LYS A 208 4.81 15.00 23.22
C LYS A 208 5.98 15.92 23.62
N ASP A 209 6.64 15.62 24.74
CA ASP A 209 7.69 16.46 25.32
C ASP A 209 9.10 16.14 24.81
N ASP A 210 9.29 15.07 24.01
CA ASP A 210 10.60 14.63 23.51
C ASP A 210 10.57 14.32 22.00
N VAL A 211 10.92 15.34 21.20
CA VAL A 211 10.89 15.29 19.73
C VAL A 211 11.89 14.29 19.15
N GLU A 212 13.08 14.15 19.74
CA GLU A 212 14.08 13.18 19.28
C GLU A 212 13.61 11.75 19.58
N HIS A 213 13.01 11.53 20.75
CA HIS A 213 12.43 10.24 21.11
C HIS A 213 11.26 9.86 20.19
N ILE A 214 10.34 10.79 19.90
CA ILE A 214 9.24 10.57 18.95
C ILE A 214 9.75 10.10 17.59
N SER A 215 10.76 10.79 17.03
CA SER A 215 11.27 10.47 15.69
C SER A 215 11.82 9.05 15.61
N SER A 216 12.52 8.61 16.66
CA SER A 216 13.02 7.23 16.78
C SER A 216 11.89 6.21 16.92
N LEU A 217 10.89 6.49 17.74
CA LEU A 217 9.73 5.60 17.94
C LEU A 217 8.88 5.45 16.68
N VAL A 218 8.61 6.56 15.97
CA VAL A 218 7.87 6.55 14.69
C VAL A 218 8.63 5.72 13.64
N TYR A 219 9.95 5.88 13.57
CA TYR A 219 10.78 5.03 12.70
C TYR A 219 10.64 3.55 13.06
N GLU A 220 10.65 3.21 14.35
CA GLU A 220 10.51 1.83 14.82
C GLU A 220 9.15 1.22 14.53
N VAL A 221 8.06 1.99 14.72
CA VAL A 221 6.70 1.58 14.36
C VAL A 221 6.63 1.23 12.88
N ARG A 222 7.12 2.12 12.01
CA ARG A 222 7.16 1.87 10.56
C ARG A 222 8.03 0.66 10.20
N ALA A 223 9.24 0.57 10.75
CA ALA A 223 10.15 -0.55 10.52
C ALA A 223 9.55 -1.90 10.96
N SER A 224 8.86 -1.93 12.10
CA SER A 224 8.15 -3.10 12.59
C SER A 224 6.97 -3.45 11.68
N GLY A 225 6.17 -2.45 11.31
CA GLY A 225 5.02 -2.59 10.44
C GLY A 225 5.36 -3.26 9.12
N ILE A 226 6.46 -2.85 8.45
CA ILE A 226 6.92 -3.47 7.19
C ILE A 226 7.02 -5.00 7.31
N HIS A 227 7.51 -5.53 8.43
CA HIS A 227 7.80 -6.97 8.59
C HIS A 227 6.66 -7.78 9.21
N ASN A 228 5.82 -7.12 10.00
CA ASN A 228 4.87 -7.78 10.89
C ASN A 228 3.42 -7.60 10.44
N TYR A 229 3.11 -6.53 9.71
CA TYR A 229 1.76 -6.32 9.24
C TYR A 229 1.39 -7.33 8.16
N CYS A 230 0.21 -7.92 8.32
CA CYS A 230 -0.51 -8.58 7.25
C CYS A 230 -1.61 -7.66 6.72
N THR A 231 -1.83 -7.70 5.40
CA THR A 231 -2.98 -7.06 4.75
C THR A 231 -4.26 -7.83 5.04
N ARG A 232 -5.38 -7.13 5.22
CA ARG A 232 -6.72 -7.74 5.32
C ARG A 232 -7.07 -8.54 4.08
N LEU A 233 -6.63 -8.07 2.90
CA LEU A 233 -6.72 -8.83 1.66
C LEU A 233 -5.63 -9.91 1.67
N LEU A 234 -6.05 -11.19 1.69
CA LEU A 234 -5.20 -12.38 1.59
C LEU A 234 -4.22 -12.65 2.76
N ALA A 235 -4.20 -11.83 3.82
CA ALA A 235 -3.34 -12.01 5.00
C ALA A 235 -1.83 -12.03 4.70
N LEU A 236 -1.40 -11.40 3.60
CA LEU A 236 -0.01 -11.40 3.15
C LEU A 236 0.81 -10.26 3.77
N LYS A 237 2.10 -10.51 3.97
CA LYS A 237 3.11 -9.54 4.40
C LYS A 237 3.68 -8.75 3.24
N SER A 238 4.45 -7.70 3.56
CA SER A 238 5.07 -6.83 2.54
C SER A 238 6.00 -7.59 1.59
N ASN A 239 6.79 -8.54 2.09
CA ASN A 239 7.73 -9.31 1.29
C ASN A 239 7.00 -10.26 0.32
N GLU A 240 5.89 -10.86 0.76
CA GLU A 240 5.03 -11.70 -0.09
C GLU A 240 4.36 -10.87 -1.19
N TRP A 241 3.76 -9.73 -0.84
CA TRP A 241 3.20 -8.80 -1.82
C TRP A 241 4.24 -8.34 -2.83
N THR A 242 5.44 -7.99 -2.36
CA THR A 242 6.53 -7.52 -3.22
C THR A 242 6.96 -8.61 -4.21
N ALA A 243 7.17 -9.83 -3.74
CA ALA A 243 7.48 -10.96 -4.61
C ALA A 243 6.39 -11.13 -5.68
N HIS A 244 5.13 -11.19 -5.29
CA HIS A 244 4.04 -11.44 -6.23
C HIS A 244 3.80 -10.30 -7.22
N LEU A 245 4.03 -9.05 -6.81
CA LEU A 245 3.97 -7.87 -7.68
C LEU A 245 5.08 -7.88 -8.75
N LEU A 246 6.31 -8.22 -8.36
CA LEU A 246 7.44 -8.38 -9.29
C LEU A 246 7.22 -9.56 -10.24
N GLY A 247 6.57 -10.62 -9.75
CA GLY A 247 6.19 -11.80 -10.50
C GLY A 247 7.24 -12.91 -10.50
N LYS A 248 6.78 -14.15 -10.76
CA LYS A 248 7.58 -15.39 -10.65
C LYS A 248 8.83 -15.43 -11.56
N ASN A 249 8.89 -14.58 -12.58
CA ASN A 249 10.02 -14.50 -13.51
C ASN A 249 11.10 -13.49 -13.08
N HIS A 250 10.81 -12.65 -12.08
CA HIS A 250 11.79 -11.67 -11.59
C HIS A 250 12.88 -12.39 -10.78
N PRO A 251 14.18 -12.09 -10.97
CA PRO A 251 15.27 -12.79 -10.28
C PRO A 251 15.12 -12.78 -8.75
N LEU A 252 14.73 -11.62 -8.18
CA LEU A 252 14.53 -11.45 -6.73
C LEU A 252 13.23 -12.07 -6.18
N TYR A 253 12.40 -12.74 -7.00
CA TYR A 253 11.10 -13.29 -6.56
C TYR A 253 11.23 -14.19 -5.33
N HIS A 254 12.16 -15.15 -5.38
CA HIS A 254 12.39 -16.09 -4.29
C HIS A 254 13.10 -15.44 -3.10
N ASP A 255 13.91 -14.42 -3.32
CA ASP A 255 14.63 -13.73 -2.25
C ASP A 255 13.67 -12.93 -1.36
N PHE A 256 12.67 -12.28 -1.97
CA PHE A 256 11.59 -11.64 -1.21
C PHE A 256 10.74 -12.66 -0.44
N LEU A 257 10.35 -13.79 -1.05
CA LEU A 257 9.57 -14.82 -0.36
C LEU A 257 10.32 -15.44 0.82
N ASN A 258 11.63 -15.67 0.65
CA ASN A 258 12.48 -16.29 1.66
C ASN A 258 13.16 -15.28 2.60
N MET A 259 12.76 -14.00 2.52
CA MET A 259 13.28 -12.95 3.38
C MET A 259 13.14 -13.35 4.84
N SER A 260 14.25 -13.31 5.58
CA SER A 260 14.25 -13.68 6.99
C SER A 260 13.32 -12.76 7.81
N PRO A 261 12.86 -13.17 9.00
CA PRO A 261 12.19 -12.24 9.91
C PRO A 261 13.19 -11.22 10.45
N ARG A 262 12.71 -10.00 10.76
CA ARG A 262 13.52 -8.99 11.47
C ARG A 262 13.91 -9.54 12.83
N ILE A 263 15.21 -9.54 13.14
CA ILE A 263 15.74 -10.00 14.43
C ILE A 263 15.85 -8.80 15.37
N TYR A 264 15.18 -8.88 16.52
CA TYR A 264 15.34 -7.92 17.60
C TYR A 264 16.09 -8.57 18.75
N SER A 265 17.38 -8.25 18.90
CA SER A 265 18.21 -8.87 19.92
C SER A 265 19.42 -8.02 20.28
N TYR A 266 20.18 -8.51 21.25
CA TYR A 266 21.47 -7.95 21.63
C TYR A 266 22.59 -8.61 20.83
N PHE A 267 23.54 -7.80 20.42
CA PHE A 267 24.70 -8.24 19.66
C PHE A 267 25.99 -7.68 20.26
N TYR A 268 27.06 -8.47 20.21
CA TYR A 268 28.41 -7.99 20.43
C TYR A 268 28.91 -7.32 19.14
N TYR A 269 29.44 -6.12 19.26
CA TYR A 269 30.22 -5.51 18.18
C TYR A 269 31.57 -6.24 18.06
N ILE A 270 31.84 -6.78 16.87
CA ILE A 270 33.10 -7.49 16.58
C ILE A 270 34.11 -6.54 15.94
N GLY A 271 33.64 -5.63 15.08
CA GLY A 271 34.50 -4.72 14.32
C GLY A 271 33.74 -4.05 13.19
N GLN A 272 34.44 -3.25 12.38
CA GLN A 272 33.89 -2.61 11.19
C GLN A 272 34.98 -2.44 10.13
N ASP A 273 34.59 -2.39 8.86
CA ASP A 273 35.45 -1.92 7.77
C ASP A 273 34.99 -0.54 7.29
N GLU A 274 35.31 -0.12 6.07
CA GLU A 274 34.86 1.16 5.51
C GLU A 274 33.33 1.22 5.38
N TYR A 275 32.69 0.11 4.99
CA TYR A 275 31.29 0.03 4.56
C TYR A 275 30.38 -0.73 5.53
N ASP A 276 30.92 -1.72 6.24
CA ASP A 276 30.17 -2.72 6.99
C ASP A 276 30.57 -2.77 8.47
N ILE A 277 29.65 -3.27 9.29
CA ILE A 277 29.80 -3.58 10.71
C ILE A 277 29.59 -5.07 10.92
N PHE A 278 30.50 -5.68 11.67
CA PHE A 278 30.47 -7.09 12.02
C PHE A 278 29.99 -7.24 13.46
N ILE A 279 28.97 -8.08 13.64
CA ILE A 279 28.26 -8.23 14.91
C ILE A 279 28.00 -9.72 15.20
N GLU A 280 27.94 -10.09 16.48
CA GLU A 280 27.68 -11.46 16.93
C GLU A 280 26.46 -11.51 17.84
N HIS A 281 25.49 -12.37 17.53
CA HIS A 281 24.31 -12.53 18.36
C HIS A 281 24.64 -13.20 19.68
N ILE A 282 24.29 -12.55 20.79
CA ILE A 282 24.73 -12.98 22.13
C ILE A 282 24.27 -14.39 22.48
N ALA A 283 23.03 -14.75 22.14
CA ALA A 283 22.47 -16.04 22.56
C ALA A 283 22.88 -17.21 21.66
N THR A 284 23.26 -16.97 20.39
CA THR A 284 23.53 -18.04 19.42
C THR A 284 24.97 -18.06 18.91
N GLY A 285 25.76 -17.02 19.16
CA GLY A 285 27.10 -16.85 18.58
C GLY A 285 27.09 -16.64 17.06
N LYS A 286 25.91 -16.48 16.43
CA LYS A 286 25.81 -16.29 14.98
C LYS A 286 26.34 -14.91 14.60
N LYS A 287 27.24 -14.87 13.63
CA LYS A 287 27.84 -13.63 13.12
C LYS A 287 27.02 -13.07 11.97
N PHE A 288 26.93 -11.74 11.94
CA PHE A 288 26.23 -11.01 10.90
C PHE A 288 27.07 -9.84 10.41
N LYS A 289 26.78 -9.42 9.18
CA LYS A 289 27.35 -8.27 8.50
C LYS A 289 26.24 -7.27 8.23
N LEU A 290 26.40 -6.05 8.71
CA LEU A 290 25.44 -4.95 8.53
C LEU A 290 26.10 -3.82 7.76
N THR A 291 25.43 -3.28 6.75
CA THR A 291 25.93 -2.06 6.11
C THR A 291 25.80 -0.89 7.07
N LYS A 292 26.78 0.01 7.09
CA LYS A 292 26.70 1.24 7.91
C LYS A 292 25.51 2.13 7.52
N LYS A 293 25.04 2.05 6.28
CA LYS A 293 23.81 2.73 5.82
C LYS A 293 22.56 2.26 6.57
N SER A 294 22.55 1.03 7.08
CA SER A 294 21.44 0.46 7.84
C SER A 294 21.41 0.94 9.31
N LEU A 295 22.35 1.79 9.75
CA LEU A 295 22.46 2.27 11.13
C LEU A 295 22.11 3.75 11.23
N ASN A 296 21.02 4.04 11.95
CA ASN A 296 20.60 5.41 12.31
C ASN A 296 21.22 5.91 13.63
N THR A 297 22.21 5.21 14.20
CA THR A 297 22.81 5.59 15.49
C THR A 297 24.10 6.40 15.31
N PRO A 298 24.24 7.59 15.94
CA PRO A 298 25.38 8.49 15.73
C PRO A 298 26.74 8.01 16.26
N ASP A 299 26.83 6.94 17.07
CA ASP A 299 28.07 6.68 17.81
C ASP A 299 28.37 5.18 17.96
N LEU A 300 29.24 4.67 17.08
CA LEU A 300 29.81 3.32 17.14
C LEU A 300 31.19 3.29 17.81
N ASN A 301 31.65 4.42 18.38
CA ASN A 301 33.00 4.56 18.91
C ASN A 301 33.19 4.04 20.35
N ARG A 302 32.27 3.23 20.88
CA ARG A 302 32.41 2.63 22.23
C ARG A 302 32.30 1.11 22.20
N PRO A 303 33.35 0.34 22.55
CA PRO A 303 33.19 -1.11 22.73
C PRO A 303 32.17 -1.39 23.85
N GLY A 304 31.15 -2.22 23.59
CA GLY A 304 30.07 -2.50 24.53
C GLY A 304 28.91 -3.34 23.97
N LEU A 305 27.90 -3.57 24.81
CA LEU A 305 26.64 -4.25 24.45
C LEU A 305 25.79 -3.30 23.60
N PHE A 306 25.52 -3.65 22.35
CA PHE A 306 24.66 -2.84 21.49
C PHE A 306 23.29 -3.50 21.38
N LYS A 307 22.25 -2.70 21.64
CA LYS A 307 20.91 -3.01 21.17
C LYS A 307 20.89 -2.64 19.70
N ILE A 308 21.04 -3.62 18.82
CA ILE A 308 20.88 -3.36 17.40
C ILE A 308 19.39 -3.34 17.17
N ILE A 309 18.88 -2.12 17.06
CA ILE A 309 17.50 -1.84 16.75
C ILE A 309 17.24 -2.08 15.25
N ASN A 310 18.29 -2.22 14.41
CA ASN A 310 18.14 -2.26 12.95
C ASN A 310 18.29 -3.66 12.31
N GLU A 311 17.65 -3.77 11.15
CA GLU A 311 17.39 -4.99 10.37
C GLU A 311 18.65 -5.78 10.05
N ILE A 312 18.76 -6.97 10.62
CA ILE A 312 19.62 -8.02 10.11
C ILE A 312 18.73 -8.91 9.26
N LEU A 313 18.70 -8.64 7.96
CA LEU A 313 17.96 -9.44 7.01
C LEU A 313 18.94 -10.02 6.00
N LEU A 314 18.98 -11.35 5.98
CA LEU A 314 19.76 -12.10 5.02
C LEU A 314 18.92 -12.14 3.74
N LEU A 315 19.30 -11.35 2.74
CA LEU A 315 19.11 -11.79 1.37
C LEU A 315 20.10 -12.96 1.21
N GLY A 316 19.54 -14.16 1.12
CA GLY A 316 20.30 -15.41 1.08
C GLY A 316 20.99 -15.59 -0.26
#